data_AF-A0A919PJM2-F1
#
_entry.id   AF-A0A919PJM2-F1
#
_cell.length_a   1.000
_cell.length_b   1.000
_cell.length_c   1.000
_cell.angle_alpha   90.00
_cell.angle_beta   90.00
_cell.angle_gamma   90.00
#
_symmetry.space_group_name_H-M   'P 1'
#
loop_
_entity.id
_entity.type
_entity.pdbx_description
1 polymer ?
#
loop_
_entity_poly.entity_id
_entity_poly.type
_entity_poly.pdbx_seq_one_letter_code
_entity_poly.pdbx_strand_id
1 'polypeptide(L)'
;MSSKTKRRPAVPQRRRSGPPWVWIVLALAVGALLGGPIGAATADPRSDTQQAIDKLKAADAKRDAEQIVALTEQARQVRDALAPVLEQFAAAVPPGAATPGPDATAQQVTAWRAATTKAVAGFDNPPSAGTGVNIARGGLTAATRTLHEAVTAYEQALTAPAPAKAAQLAHAGKLRDIAVATWAVGGTQLDQLNIDAGHGHAHVFLPAAPGQGAMTSDGSPEGK
;
A
#
# COMPACT_ATOMS: atom_id res chain seq x y z
N MET A 1 -51.42 -74.16 41.01
CA MET A 1 -52.11 -74.62 39.78
C MET A 1 -51.15 -74.43 38.62
N SER A 2 -50.88 -75.53 37.93
CA SER A 2 -49.85 -75.70 36.91
C SER A 2 -50.52 -75.64 35.54
N SER A 3 -50.02 -74.82 34.61
CA SER A 3 -50.38 -74.94 33.19
C SER A 3 -49.13 -74.82 32.33
N LYS A 4 -48.96 -75.87 31.52
CA LYS A 4 -47.79 -76.30 30.79
C LYS A 4 -47.49 -75.44 29.56
N THR A 5 -46.21 -75.21 29.35
CA THR A 5 -45.54 -74.87 28.09
C THR A 5 -45.84 -75.88 26.97
N LYS A 6 -46.11 -75.37 25.76
CA LYS A 6 -45.90 -76.11 24.50
C LYS A 6 -45.17 -75.21 23.50
N ARG A 7 -43.94 -75.58 23.17
CA ARG A 7 -43.16 -75.08 22.02
C ARG A 7 -43.16 -76.13 20.91
N ARG A 8 -43.19 -75.66 19.65
CA ARG A 8 -42.48 -76.10 18.42
C ARG A 8 -43.37 -75.93 17.17
N PRO A 9 -42.83 -75.85 15.93
CA PRO A 9 -41.50 -75.43 15.43
C PRO A 9 -41.60 -74.34 14.32
N ALA A 10 -40.47 -73.91 13.75
CA ALA A 10 -40.33 -72.82 12.77
C ALA A 10 -40.19 -73.28 11.29
N VAL A 11 -40.22 -72.27 10.37
CA VAL A 11 -39.58 -72.12 9.01
C VAL A 11 -40.59 -72.09 7.82
N PRO A 12 -40.45 -71.24 6.75
CA PRO A 12 -39.27 -70.48 6.27
C PRO A 12 -39.41 -68.95 6.00
N GLN A 13 -38.24 -68.36 5.74
CA GLN A 13 -37.96 -67.00 5.24
C GLN A 13 -38.61 -66.68 3.88
N ARG A 14 -38.94 -65.40 3.68
CA ARG A 14 -38.65 -64.69 2.41
C ARG A 14 -38.15 -63.29 2.69
N ARG A 15 -36.84 -63.10 2.52
CA ARG A 15 -36.25 -61.78 2.23
C ARG A 15 -36.72 -61.35 0.83
N ARG A 16 -37.28 -60.15 0.71
CA ARG A 16 -37.34 -59.43 -0.57
C ARG A 16 -36.88 -57.99 -0.34
N SER A 17 -35.64 -57.80 -0.76
CA SER A 17 -34.97 -56.54 -1.10
C SER A 17 -35.68 -55.84 -2.27
N GLY A 18 -35.87 -54.52 -2.14
CA GLY A 18 -36.28 -53.60 -3.21
C GLY A 18 -36.42 -52.18 -2.65
N PRO A 19 -36.03 -51.12 -3.39
CA PRO A 19 -35.38 -49.95 -2.81
C PRO A 19 -36.37 -48.80 -2.48
N PRO A 20 -36.09 -47.91 -1.51
CA PRO A 20 -36.98 -46.80 -1.12
C PRO A 20 -36.73 -45.50 -1.92
N TRP A 21 -36.28 -45.62 -3.17
CA TRP A 21 -35.96 -44.47 -4.03
C TRP A 21 -37.19 -43.73 -4.58
N VAL A 22 -38.35 -44.39 -4.63
CA VAL A 22 -39.60 -43.80 -5.14
C VAL A 22 -40.17 -42.73 -4.19
N TRP A 23 -39.88 -42.80 -2.89
CA TRP A 23 -40.32 -41.78 -1.92
C TRP A 23 -39.40 -40.57 -1.83
N ILE A 24 -38.14 -40.69 -2.28
CA ILE A 24 -37.18 -39.57 -2.30
C ILE A 24 -37.47 -38.63 -3.48
N VAL A 25 -37.86 -39.18 -4.64
CA VAL A 25 -38.19 -38.37 -5.83
C VAL A 25 -39.50 -37.59 -5.65
N LEU A 26 -40.48 -38.15 -4.92
CA LEU A 26 -41.76 -37.48 -4.67
C LEU A 26 -41.64 -36.34 -3.64
N ALA A 27 -40.74 -36.46 -2.67
CA ALA A 27 -40.44 -35.38 -1.71
C ALA A 27 -39.68 -34.19 -2.37
N LEU A 28 -38.82 -34.46 -3.35
CA LEU A 28 -38.14 -33.43 -4.15
C LEU A 28 -39.08 -32.70 -5.12
N ALA A 29 -40.09 -33.37 -5.67
CA ALA A 29 -41.04 -32.76 -6.59
C ALA A 29 -42.07 -31.83 -5.90
N VAL A 30 -42.47 -32.11 -4.66
CA VAL A 30 -43.40 -31.25 -3.89
C VAL A 30 -42.69 -30.02 -3.31
N GLY A 31 -41.42 -30.14 -2.93
CA GLY A 31 -40.60 -28.98 -2.52
C GLY A 31 -40.34 -27.98 -3.65
N ALA A 32 -40.20 -28.46 -4.89
CA ALA A 32 -39.91 -27.63 -6.05
C ALA A 32 -41.15 -26.88 -6.61
N LEU A 33 -42.38 -27.37 -6.37
CA LEU A 33 -43.59 -26.73 -6.94
C LEU A 33 -44.28 -25.72 -6.00
N LEU A 34 -43.99 -25.73 -4.69
CA LEU A 34 -44.53 -24.78 -3.72
C LEU A 34 -43.51 -23.71 -3.24
N GLY A 35 -42.21 -23.91 -3.54
CA GLY A 35 -41.16 -22.89 -3.30
C GLY A 35 -40.99 -21.86 -4.43
N GLY A 36 -41.61 -22.09 -5.59
CA GLY A 36 -41.48 -21.25 -6.79
C GLY A 36 -42.01 -19.81 -6.67
N PRO A 37 -43.16 -19.55 -6.02
CA PRO A 37 -43.70 -18.18 -5.96
C PRO A 37 -43.28 -17.37 -4.73
N ILE A 38 -42.70 -17.99 -3.68
CA ILE A 38 -42.25 -17.27 -2.47
C ILE A 38 -40.74 -16.93 -2.53
N GLY A 39 -39.94 -17.70 -3.28
CA GLY A 39 -38.51 -17.41 -3.48
C GLY A 39 -38.22 -16.08 -4.20
N ALA A 40 -39.18 -15.56 -4.98
CA ALA A 40 -39.08 -14.24 -5.60
C ALA A 40 -39.41 -13.08 -4.64
N ALA A 41 -40.01 -13.36 -3.48
CA ALA A 41 -40.35 -12.38 -2.45
C ALA A 41 -39.37 -12.38 -1.25
N THR A 42 -38.41 -13.29 -1.20
CA THR A 42 -37.39 -13.39 -0.15
C THR A 42 -35.95 -13.26 -0.65
N ALA A 43 -35.74 -12.77 -1.88
CA ALA A 43 -34.44 -12.19 -2.23
C ALA A 43 -34.26 -10.99 -1.30
N ASP A 44 -33.61 -11.19 -0.15
CA ASP A 44 -33.33 -10.12 0.79
C ASP A 44 -32.49 -9.11 0.03
N PRO A 45 -32.99 -7.91 -0.27
CA PRO A 45 -32.23 -6.91 -1.00
C PRO A 45 -30.92 -6.56 -0.27
N ARG A 46 -30.86 -6.82 1.05
CA ARG A 46 -29.61 -6.72 1.82
C ARG A 46 -28.58 -7.77 1.43
N SER A 47 -28.98 -8.97 1.02
CA SER A 47 -28.08 -10.03 0.56
C SER A 47 -27.49 -9.76 -0.83
N ASP A 48 -28.28 -9.20 -1.76
CA ASP A 48 -27.79 -8.77 -3.07
C ASP A 48 -26.92 -7.50 -2.95
N THR A 49 -27.32 -6.57 -2.09
CA THR A 49 -26.50 -5.39 -1.76
C THR A 49 -25.18 -5.80 -1.12
N GLN A 50 -25.19 -6.76 -0.19
CA GLN A 50 -23.98 -7.26 0.46
C GLN A 50 -23.05 -7.93 -0.55
N GLN A 51 -23.57 -8.77 -1.44
CA GLN A 51 -22.79 -9.36 -2.53
C GLN A 51 -22.18 -8.31 -3.46
N ALA A 52 -22.93 -7.25 -3.78
CA ALA A 52 -22.43 -6.14 -4.58
C ALA A 52 -21.30 -5.39 -3.84
N ILE A 53 -21.45 -5.13 -2.53
CA ILE A 53 -20.42 -4.51 -1.69
C ILE A 53 -19.17 -5.38 -1.65
N ASP A 54 -19.31 -6.69 -1.44
CA ASP A 54 -18.17 -7.60 -1.35
C ASP A 54 -17.44 -7.71 -2.69
N LYS A 55 -18.18 -7.72 -3.81
CA LYS A 55 -17.59 -7.65 -5.15
C LYS A 55 -16.83 -6.35 -5.39
N LEU A 56 -17.37 -5.21 -4.95
CA LEU A 56 -16.69 -3.91 -5.05
C LEU A 56 -15.40 -3.90 -4.21
N LYS A 57 -15.47 -4.37 -2.97
CA LYS A 57 -14.28 -4.48 -2.09
C LYS A 57 -13.20 -5.38 -2.69
N ALA A 58 -13.58 -6.52 -3.28
CA ALA A 58 -12.63 -7.40 -3.94
C ALA A 58 -11.98 -6.75 -5.17
N ALA A 59 -12.76 -6.00 -5.96
CA ALA A 59 -12.24 -5.26 -7.11
C ALA A 59 -11.30 -4.11 -6.68
N ASP A 60 -11.65 -3.39 -5.61
CA ASP A 60 -10.81 -2.35 -5.02
C ASP A 60 -9.49 -2.92 -4.48
N ALA A 61 -9.55 -4.03 -3.73
CA ALA A 61 -8.37 -4.70 -3.20
C ALA A 61 -7.42 -5.16 -4.33
N LYS A 62 -7.96 -5.68 -5.44
CA LYS A 62 -7.16 -6.06 -6.60
C LYS A 62 -6.47 -4.84 -7.23
N ARG A 63 -7.21 -3.74 -7.45
CA ARG A 63 -6.64 -2.50 -8.00
C ARG A 63 -5.56 -1.93 -7.08
N ASP A 64 -5.79 -1.95 -5.78
CA ASP A 64 -4.82 -1.44 -4.81
C ASP A 64 -3.52 -2.26 -4.82
N ALA A 65 -3.59 -3.58 -4.95
CA ALA A 65 -2.39 -4.42 -5.10
C ALA A 65 -1.54 -4.03 -6.32
N GLU A 66 -2.18 -3.82 -7.47
CA GLU A 66 -1.49 -3.34 -8.69
C GLU A 66 -0.87 -1.95 -8.48
N GLN A 67 -1.57 -1.06 -7.76
CA GLN A 67 -1.05 0.28 -7.46
C GLN A 67 0.07 0.30 -6.43
N ILE A 68 0.12 -0.64 -5.49
CA ILE A 68 1.23 -0.77 -4.52
C ILE A 68 2.53 -1.09 -5.26
N VAL A 69 2.50 -2.03 -6.20
CA VAL A 69 3.66 -2.39 -7.04
C VAL A 69 4.11 -1.18 -7.86
N ALA A 70 3.19 -0.53 -8.57
CA ALA A 70 3.50 0.64 -9.40
C ALA A 70 4.07 1.81 -8.57
N LEU A 71 3.49 2.09 -7.40
CA LEU A 71 3.98 3.14 -6.50
C LEU A 71 5.36 2.80 -5.93
N THR A 72 5.63 1.52 -5.64
CA THR A 72 6.93 1.04 -5.16
C THR A 72 8.01 1.22 -6.22
N GLU A 73 7.73 0.83 -7.46
CA GLU A 73 8.66 1.04 -8.57
C GLU A 73 8.94 2.54 -8.79
N GLN A 74 7.88 3.35 -8.82
CA GLN A 74 8.01 4.80 -8.95
C GLN A 74 8.85 5.40 -7.81
N ALA A 75 8.62 4.98 -6.57
CA ALA A 75 9.39 5.46 -5.41
C ALA A 75 10.87 5.08 -5.51
N ARG A 76 11.21 3.86 -5.98
CA ARG A 76 12.60 3.44 -6.23
C ARG A 76 13.26 4.33 -7.28
N GLN A 77 12.60 4.54 -8.41
CA GLN A 77 13.14 5.38 -9.49
C GLN A 77 13.38 6.82 -9.04
N VAL A 78 12.44 7.39 -8.27
CA VAL A 78 12.60 8.74 -7.72
C VAL A 78 13.71 8.80 -6.67
N ARG A 79 13.80 7.81 -5.77
CA ARG A 79 14.90 7.71 -4.79
C ARG A 79 16.25 7.73 -5.51
N ASP A 80 16.43 6.88 -6.50
CA ASP A 80 17.70 6.72 -7.21
C ASP A 80 18.05 8.01 -7.99
N ALA A 81 17.06 8.70 -8.56
CA ALA A 81 17.26 9.98 -9.23
C ALA A 81 17.61 11.12 -8.26
N LEU A 82 17.10 11.09 -7.03
CA LEU A 82 17.31 12.15 -6.02
C LEU A 82 18.52 11.91 -5.13
N ALA A 83 19.03 10.67 -5.02
CA ALA A 83 20.18 10.36 -4.18
C ALA A 83 21.42 11.21 -4.49
N PRO A 84 21.84 11.42 -5.76
CA PRO A 84 22.97 12.29 -6.08
C PRO A 84 22.73 13.76 -5.71
N VAL A 85 21.46 14.22 -5.78
CA VAL A 85 21.09 15.58 -5.38
C VAL A 85 21.30 15.75 -3.88
N LEU A 86 20.82 14.80 -3.07
CA LEU A 86 20.95 14.84 -1.62
C LEU A 86 22.40 14.77 -1.17
N GLU A 87 23.22 13.92 -1.81
CA GLU A 87 24.65 13.82 -1.53
C GLU A 87 25.36 15.15 -1.78
N GLN A 88 25.17 15.75 -2.95
CA GLN A 88 25.85 17.00 -3.31
C GLN A 88 25.30 18.18 -2.51
N PHE A 89 24.01 18.21 -2.20
CA PHE A 89 23.43 19.20 -1.30
C PHE A 89 24.03 19.04 0.11
N ALA A 90 24.18 17.82 0.63
CA ALA A 90 24.84 17.57 1.91
C ALA A 90 26.31 18.03 1.92
N ALA A 91 27.03 17.94 0.80
CA ALA A 91 28.38 18.51 0.71
C ALA A 91 28.38 20.05 0.83
N ALA A 92 27.41 20.73 0.21
CA ALA A 92 27.30 22.19 0.25
C ALA A 92 26.70 22.73 1.56
N VAL A 93 25.74 22.03 2.15
CA VAL A 93 25.09 22.37 3.42
C VAL A 93 25.07 21.13 4.31
N PRO A 94 26.17 20.84 5.03
CA PRO A 94 26.26 19.62 5.81
C PRO A 94 25.19 19.54 6.90
N PRO A 95 24.46 18.41 7.03
CA PRO A 95 23.46 18.22 8.07
C PRO A 95 24.07 18.46 9.47
N GLY A 96 23.42 19.30 10.28
CA GLY A 96 23.84 19.60 11.65
C GLY A 96 25.13 20.44 11.79
N ALA A 97 25.77 20.87 10.69
CA ALA A 97 26.97 21.69 10.77
C ALA A 97 26.63 23.18 11.01
N ALA A 98 27.49 23.86 11.78
CA ALA A 98 27.38 25.29 12.03
C ALA A 98 27.80 26.15 10.83
N THR A 99 28.62 25.60 9.93
CA THR A 99 29.16 26.30 8.77
C THR A 99 28.82 25.55 7.47
N PRO A 100 28.39 26.26 6.41
CA PRO A 100 28.25 25.66 5.08
C PRO A 100 29.57 25.11 4.55
N GLY A 101 29.47 24.14 3.63
CA GLY A 101 30.59 23.70 2.81
C GLY A 101 30.83 24.64 1.61
N PRO A 102 31.65 24.21 0.64
CA PRO A 102 31.81 24.94 -0.62
C PRO A 102 30.47 25.09 -1.35
N ASP A 103 30.26 26.25 -1.97
CA ASP A 103 29.08 26.46 -2.81
C ASP A 103 29.06 25.47 -3.99
N ALA A 104 27.87 24.97 -4.31
CA ALA A 104 27.66 24.24 -5.54
C ALA A 104 27.75 25.18 -6.74
N THR A 105 28.29 24.67 -7.84
CA THR A 105 28.34 25.37 -9.11
C THR A 105 26.94 25.60 -9.69
N ALA A 106 26.77 26.61 -10.54
CA ALA A 106 25.51 26.86 -11.23
C ALA A 106 25.02 25.65 -12.04
N GLN A 107 25.94 24.87 -12.62
CA GLN A 107 25.62 23.64 -13.34
C GLN A 107 25.03 22.56 -12.41
N GLN A 108 25.60 22.38 -11.21
CA GLN A 108 25.08 21.45 -10.21
C GLN A 108 23.67 21.85 -9.78
N VAL A 109 23.46 23.14 -9.43
CA VAL A 109 22.15 23.64 -9.01
C VAL A 109 21.10 23.47 -10.11
N THR A 110 21.46 23.72 -11.36
CA THR A 110 20.58 23.49 -12.52
C THR A 110 20.20 22.01 -12.65
N ALA A 111 21.15 21.09 -12.46
CA ALA A 111 20.89 19.66 -12.48
C ALA A 111 19.98 19.22 -11.32
N TRP A 112 20.17 19.77 -10.12
CA TRP A 112 19.33 19.50 -8.95
C TRP A 112 17.89 19.97 -9.19
N ARG A 113 17.72 21.17 -9.75
CA ARG A 113 16.40 21.70 -10.12
C ARG A 113 15.72 20.80 -11.14
N ALA A 114 16.42 20.40 -12.21
CA ALA A 114 15.86 19.52 -13.22
C ALA A 114 15.42 18.16 -12.65
N ALA A 115 16.25 17.55 -11.79
CA ALA A 115 15.94 16.27 -11.16
C ALA A 115 14.71 16.38 -10.23
N THR A 116 14.65 17.41 -9.38
CA THR A 116 13.52 17.62 -8.45
C THR A 116 12.24 17.99 -9.19
N THR A 117 12.29 18.82 -10.24
CA THR A 117 11.13 19.12 -11.10
C THR A 117 10.60 17.86 -11.77
N LYS A 118 11.47 17.02 -12.32
CA LYS A 118 11.07 15.73 -12.91
C LYS A 118 10.43 14.81 -11.88
N ALA A 119 10.99 14.73 -10.67
CA ALA A 119 10.44 13.93 -9.58
C ALA A 119 9.04 14.40 -9.16
N VAL A 120 8.84 15.71 -9.03
CA VAL A 120 7.51 16.29 -8.73
C VAL A 120 6.51 15.94 -9.84
N ALA A 121 6.88 16.15 -11.10
CA ALA A 121 6.01 15.85 -12.24
C ALA A 121 5.63 14.36 -12.33
N GLY A 122 6.52 13.45 -11.88
CA GLY A 122 6.23 12.02 -11.83
C GLY A 122 5.05 11.67 -10.92
N PHE A 123 4.79 12.46 -9.88
CA PHE A 123 3.69 12.22 -8.94
C PHE A 123 2.38 12.94 -9.30
N ASP A 124 2.33 13.68 -10.41
CA ASP A 124 1.12 14.38 -10.83
C ASP A 124 0.07 13.43 -11.42
N ASN A 125 -1.21 13.77 -11.27
CA ASN A 125 -2.37 13.03 -11.77
C ASN A 125 -2.43 11.54 -11.36
N PRO A 126 -2.30 11.21 -10.06
CA PRO A 126 -2.29 9.82 -9.65
C PRO A 126 -3.68 9.17 -9.78
N PRO A 127 -3.75 7.86 -10.06
CA PRO A 127 -5.01 7.15 -10.04
C PRO A 127 -5.58 7.11 -8.62
N SER A 128 -6.91 7.08 -8.53
CA SER A 128 -7.59 6.87 -7.24
C SER A 128 -7.25 5.49 -6.69
N ALA A 129 -7.01 5.43 -5.39
CA ALA A 129 -6.58 4.24 -4.65
C ALA A 129 -7.31 4.13 -3.31
N GLY A 130 -7.13 3.01 -2.62
CA GLY A 130 -7.44 2.92 -1.19
C GLY A 130 -6.66 3.93 -0.35
N THR A 131 -7.19 4.22 0.84
CA THR A 131 -6.66 5.25 1.75
C THR A 131 -5.18 5.07 2.07
N GLY A 132 -4.72 3.84 2.36
CA GLY A 132 -3.31 3.58 2.67
C GLY A 132 -2.37 3.95 1.52
N VAL A 133 -2.71 3.55 0.29
CA VAL A 133 -1.95 3.89 -0.92
C VAL A 133 -1.91 5.40 -1.14
N ASN A 134 -3.04 6.09 -0.92
CA ASN A 134 -3.10 7.55 -1.04
C ASN A 134 -2.25 8.26 0.03
N ILE A 135 -2.19 7.73 1.26
CA ILE A 135 -1.33 8.27 2.33
C ILE A 135 0.14 8.11 1.97
N ALA A 136 0.56 6.90 1.56
CA ALA A 136 1.94 6.65 1.12
C ALA A 136 2.33 7.62 -0.02
N ARG A 137 1.50 7.67 -1.06
CA ARG A 137 1.71 8.53 -2.22
C ARG A 137 1.75 10.01 -1.81
N GLY A 138 0.81 10.46 -1.00
CA GLY A 138 0.75 11.83 -0.50
C GLY A 138 2.01 12.23 0.27
N GLY A 139 2.55 11.34 1.11
CA GLY A 139 3.81 11.55 1.81
C GLY A 139 5.00 11.69 0.85
N LEU A 140 5.13 10.80 -0.14
CA LEU A 140 6.18 10.86 -1.16
C LEU A 140 6.06 12.13 -2.03
N THR A 141 4.85 12.51 -2.44
CA THR A 141 4.59 13.74 -3.19
C THR A 141 4.93 14.99 -2.38
N ALA A 142 4.53 15.05 -1.11
CA ALA A 142 4.86 16.17 -0.24
C ALA A 142 6.37 16.30 -0.06
N ALA A 143 7.06 15.19 0.20
CA ALA A 143 8.50 15.16 0.36
C ALA A 143 9.26 15.65 -0.89
N THR A 144 8.88 15.18 -2.08
CA THR A 144 9.52 15.62 -3.34
C THR A 144 9.31 17.09 -3.62
N ARG A 145 8.11 17.62 -3.36
CA ARG A 145 7.83 19.06 -3.46
C ARG A 145 8.65 19.86 -2.45
N THR A 146 8.74 19.42 -1.20
CA THR A 146 9.58 20.09 -0.20
C THR A 146 11.07 20.07 -0.57
N LEU A 147 11.58 18.98 -1.15
CA LEU A 147 12.97 18.94 -1.65
C LEU A 147 13.19 19.89 -2.83
N HIS A 148 12.21 20.01 -3.73
CA HIS A 148 12.25 21.00 -4.80
C HIS A 148 12.33 22.42 -4.25
N GLU A 149 11.52 22.75 -3.23
CA GLU A 149 11.60 24.04 -2.55
C GLU A 149 12.93 24.26 -1.84
N ALA A 150 13.52 23.21 -1.26
CA ALA A 150 14.87 23.29 -0.67
C ALA A 150 15.93 23.69 -1.70
N VAL A 151 15.87 23.11 -2.91
CA VAL A 151 16.78 23.47 -4.01
C VAL A 151 16.55 24.91 -4.48
N THR A 152 15.29 25.33 -4.60
CA THR A 152 14.94 26.72 -4.94
C THR A 152 15.47 27.71 -3.90
N ALA A 153 15.29 27.42 -2.60
CA ALA A 153 15.81 28.23 -1.52
C ALA A 153 17.35 28.28 -1.51
N TYR A 154 18.01 27.16 -1.80
CA TYR A 154 19.47 27.10 -1.94
C TYR A 154 19.97 28.03 -3.06
N GLU A 155 19.34 27.98 -4.22
CA GLU A 155 19.71 28.85 -5.36
C GLU A 155 19.53 30.34 -5.03
N GLN A 156 18.43 30.69 -4.36
CA GLN A 156 18.22 32.06 -3.89
C GLN A 156 19.32 32.50 -2.91
N ALA A 157 19.71 31.61 -1.98
CA ALA A 157 20.76 31.88 -1.01
C ALA A 157 22.12 32.16 -1.65
N LEU A 158 22.44 31.54 -2.80
CA LEU A 158 23.69 31.81 -3.52
C LEU A 158 23.80 33.25 -4.04
N THR A 159 22.66 33.90 -4.30
CA THR A 159 22.61 35.29 -4.81
C THR A 159 22.48 36.33 -3.69
N ALA A 160 22.32 35.88 -2.45
CA ALA A 160 22.09 36.76 -1.31
C ALA A 160 23.38 37.47 -0.85
N PRO A 161 23.26 38.67 -0.25
CA PRO A 161 24.39 39.34 0.38
C PRO A 161 25.05 38.47 1.46
N ALA A 162 26.38 38.58 1.61
CA ALA A 162 27.18 37.80 2.55
C ALA A 162 26.62 37.67 3.98
N PRO A 163 26.07 38.72 4.64
CA PRO A 163 25.52 38.57 5.98
C PRO A 163 24.25 37.71 6.05
N ALA A 164 23.49 37.58 4.96
CA ALA A 164 22.25 36.81 4.90
C ALA A 164 22.44 35.39 4.32
N LYS A 165 23.45 35.20 3.47
CA LYS A 165 23.70 33.94 2.76
C LYS A 165 23.76 32.72 3.68
N ALA A 166 24.54 32.79 4.76
CA ALA A 166 24.70 31.66 5.68
C ALA A 166 23.36 31.21 6.32
N ALA A 167 22.53 32.18 6.75
CA ALA A 167 21.24 31.90 7.35
C ALA A 167 20.25 31.29 6.33
N GLN A 168 20.28 31.77 5.08
CA GLN A 168 19.44 31.24 4.01
C GLN A 168 19.87 29.84 3.55
N LEU A 169 21.18 29.58 3.44
CA LEU A 169 21.70 28.23 3.20
C LEU A 169 21.27 27.26 4.30
N ALA A 170 21.33 27.69 5.56
CA ALA A 170 20.85 26.89 6.68
C ALA A 170 19.34 26.61 6.60
N HIS A 171 18.53 27.57 6.14
CA HIS A 171 17.10 27.35 5.90
C HIS A 171 16.85 26.33 4.78
N ALA A 172 17.58 26.42 3.66
CA ALA A 172 17.51 25.46 2.58
C ALA A 172 17.88 24.04 3.07
N GLY A 173 18.91 23.91 3.90
CA GLY A 173 19.27 22.66 4.56
C GLY A 173 18.15 22.08 5.44
N LYS A 174 17.45 22.92 6.22
CA LYS A 174 16.30 22.48 7.03
C LYS A 174 15.15 21.96 6.17
N LEU A 175 14.85 22.61 5.03
CA LEU A 175 13.83 22.14 4.10
C LEU A 175 14.20 20.77 3.51
N ARG A 176 15.47 20.56 3.14
CA ARG A 176 15.97 19.25 2.71
C ARG A 176 15.74 18.20 3.80
N ASP A 177 16.10 18.50 5.04
CA ASP A 177 15.96 17.54 6.16
C ASP A 177 14.48 17.18 6.40
N ILE A 178 13.57 18.18 6.36
CA ILE A 178 12.12 17.96 6.43
C ILE A 178 11.65 17.07 5.28
N ALA A 179 12.15 17.28 4.05
CA ALA A 179 11.81 16.46 2.90
C ALA A 179 12.23 14.99 3.10
N VAL A 180 13.46 14.74 3.58
CA VAL A 180 13.97 13.38 3.85
C VAL A 180 13.15 12.70 4.94
N ALA A 181 12.82 13.40 6.03
CA ALA A 181 11.96 12.86 7.09
C ALA A 181 10.52 12.56 6.60
N THR A 182 9.95 13.47 5.79
CA THR A 182 8.61 13.29 5.22
C THR A 182 8.57 12.10 4.25
N TRP A 183 9.63 11.95 3.44
CA TRP A 183 9.78 10.80 2.55
C TRP A 183 9.81 9.49 3.35
N ALA A 184 10.53 9.46 4.47
CA ALA A 184 10.61 8.27 5.32
C ALA A 184 9.23 7.86 5.87
N VAL A 185 8.35 8.81 6.21
CA VAL A 185 6.96 8.50 6.63
C VAL A 185 6.18 7.86 5.48
N GLY A 186 6.22 8.45 4.28
CA GLY A 186 5.55 7.89 3.10
C GLY A 186 6.10 6.52 2.69
N GLY A 187 7.43 6.36 2.74
CA GLY A 187 8.13 5.11 2.48
C GLY A 187 7.79 4.02 3.50
N THR A 188 7.64 4.36 4.78
CA THR A 188 7.22 3.40 5.82
C THR A 188 5.79 2.93 5.60
N GLN A 189 4.87 3.83 5.24
CA GLN A 189 3.51 3.42 4.88
C GLN A 189 3.52 2.50 3.64
N LEU A 190 4.39 2.76 2.67
CA LEU A 190 4.54 1.93 1.48
C LEU A 190 5.16 0.56 1.79
N ASP A 191 6.13 0.50 2.69
CA ASP A 191 6.70 -0.75 3.20
C ASP A 191 5.61 -1.63 3.83
N GLN A 192 4.81 -1.06 4.74
CA GLN A 192 3.69 -1.79 5.36
C GLN A 192 2.68 -2.29 4.32
N LEU A 193 2.33 -1.48 3.32
CA LEU A 193 1.43 -1.90 2.24
C LEU A 193 1.99 -3.07 1.44
N ASN A 194 3.30 -3.09 1.17
CA ASN A 194 3.93 -4.22 0.48
C ASN A 194 3.92 -5.49 1.35
N ILE A 195 4.15 -5.37 2.66
CA ILE A 195 4.05 -6.49 3.60
C ILE A 195 2.61 -7.05 3.61
N ASP A 196 1.60 -6.18 3.78
CA ASP A 196 0.19 -6.56 3.84
C ASP A 196 -0.29 -7.24 2.54
N ALA A 197 0.26 -6.81 1.40
CA ALA A 197 -0.02 -7.39 0.09
C ALA A 197 0.80 -8.67 -0.21
N GLY A 198 1.71 -9.07 0.68
CA GLY A 198 2.56 -10.25 0.51
C GLY A 198 3.73 -10.07 -0.47
N HIS A 199 4.08 -8.82 -0.81
CA HIS A 199 5.23 -8.49 -1.66
C HIS A 199 6.57 -8.50 -0.89
N GLY A 200 6.53 -8.35 0.44
CA GLY A 200 7.70 -8.28 1.32
C GLY A 200 8.08 -6.83 1.66
N HIS A 201 9.29 -6.59 2.15
CA HIS A 201 9.73 -5.22 2.49
C HIS A 201 10.06 -4.39 1.25
N ALA A 202 9.72 -3.11 1.26
CA ALA A 202 10.09 -2.11 0.28
C ALA A 202 10.81 -0.95 0.98
N HIS A 203 12.12 -1.07 1.20
CA HIS A 203 12.96 -0.06 1.84
C HIS A 203 13.32 1.11 0.91
N VAL A 204 12.31 1.77 0.36
CA VAL A 204 12.47 2.95 -0.49
C VAL A 204 12.75 4.19 0.35
N PHE A 205 13.86 4.24 1.08
CA PHE A 205 14.28 5.40 1.88
C PHE A 205 15.31 6.26 1.13
N LEU A 206 15.22 7.58 1.30
CA LEU A 206 16.28 8.49 0.85
C LEU A 206 17.49 8.40 1.81
N PRO A 207 18.72 8.66 1.32
CA PRO A 207 19.88 8.77 2.19
C PRO A 207 19.66 9.81 3.29
N ALA A 208 19.93 9.42 4.54
CA ALA A 208 19.77 10.26 5.71
C ALA A 208 21.03 10.25 6.59
N ALA A 209 21.44 11.41 7.07
CA ALA A 209 22.47 11.59 8.07
C ALA A 209 21.87 11.55 9.50
N PRO A 210 22.68 11.23 10.52
CA PRO A 210 22.24 11.30 11.92
C PRO A 210 21.63 12.67 12.24
N GLY A 211 20.48 12.66 12.92
CA GLY A 211 19.78 13.89 13.32
C GLY A 211 18.83 14.49 12.28
N GLN A 212 18.72 13.94 11.07
CA GLN A 212 17.72 14.38 10.08
C GLN A 212 16.29 13.88 10.40
N GLY A 213 16.11 13.06 11.44
CA GLY A 213 14.80 12.57 11.88
C GLY A 213 14.14 11.55 10.95
N ALA A 214 14.84 11.12 9.90
CA ALA A 214 14.35 10.11 8.97
C ALA A 214 14.62 8.69 9.48
N MET A 215 13.65 7.81 9.24
CA MET A 215 13.84 6.37 9.40
C MET A 215 14.74 5.87 8.27
N THR A 216 15.64 4.93 8.57
CA THR A 216 16.52 4.26 7.60
C THR A 216 16.07 2.81 7.42
N SER A 217 16.56 2.14 6.37
CA SER A 217 16.40 0.68 6.27
C SER A 217 16.96 0.00 7.53
N ASP A 218 16.26 -1.02 8.00
CA ASP A 218 16.64 -1.88 9.13
C ASP A 218 17.60 -3.02 8.71
N GLY A 219 17.92 -3.12 7.41
CA GLY A 219 18.76 -4.17 6.84
C GLY A 219 18.01 -5.46 6.50
N SER A 220 16.68 -5.50 6.66
CA SER A 220 15.87 -6.62 6.22
C SER A 220 15.93 -6.76 4.68
N PRO A 221 15.91 -7.99 4.13
CA PRO A 221 15.90 -8.17 2.68
C PRO A 221 14.64 -7.58 2.06
N GLU A 222 14.82 -6.81 0.97
CA GLU A 222 13.68 -6.32 0.19
C GLU A 222 12.91 -7.49 -0.46
N GLY A 223 11.60 -7.32 -0.52
CA GLY A 223 10.66 -8.13 -1.29
C GLY A 223 10.80 -7.95 -2.80
N LYS A 224 10.05 -8.76 -3.55
CA LYS A 224 10.10 -8.77 -5.03
C LYS A 224 9.33 -7.62 -5.66
#